data_AF-A0A3M1LHR9-F1
#
_entry.id   AF-A0A3M1LHR9-F1
#
_cell.length_a   1.000
_cell.length_b   1.000
_cell.length_c   1.000
_cell.angle_alpha   90.00
_cell.angle_beta   90.00
_cell.angle_gamma   90.00
#
_symmetry.space_group_name_H-M   'P 1'
#
loop_
_entity.id
_entity.type
_entity.pdbx_description
1 polymer ?
#
loop_
_entity_poly.entity_id
_entity_poly.type
_entity_poly.pdbx_seq_one_letter_code
_entity_poly.pdbx_strand_id
1 'polypeptide(L)'
;MIKPNRRLEINTYNIRDVFEGLEEHEILYEVYDKEELKNVLDELKVKIVDNEHYMRVDDTDGSIIISYNHLLYADDVTLHLDIIHELVHIKQLLEGKELYDDNYSYVDRETEVEAYRITVKEAKRLGLTKKEILDYLRVEWITEKDLIKLAKKLGIL
;
A
#
# COMPACT_ATOMS: atom_id res chain seq x y z
N MET A 1 -13.74 -1.24 -5.57
CA MET A 1 -12.27 -1.15 -5.69
C MET A 1 -11.96 0.31 -5.92
N ILE A 2 -10.88 0.79 -5.32
CA ILE A 2 -10.38 2.15 -5.47
C ILE A 2 -9.96 2.31 -6.93
N LYS A 3 -10.38 3.38 -7.59
CA LYS A 3 -10.13 3.56 -9.03
C LYS A 3 -8.94 4.50 -9.25
N PRO A 4 -7.88 4.05 -9.96
CA PRO A 4 -6.75 4.91 -10.26
C PRO A 4 -7.05 5.81 -11.47
N ASN A 5 -6.59 7.07 -11.40
CA ASN A 5 -6.60 8.00 -12.51
C ASN A 5 -5.32 7.86 -13.35
N ARG A 6 -5.37 7.00 -14.38
CA ARG A 6 -4.23 6.71 -15.26
C ARG A 6 -3.95 7.77 -16.32
N ARG A 7 -4.61 8.94 -16.27
CA ARG A 7 -4.41 10.04 -17.23
C ARG A 7 -3.50 11.15 -16.71
N LEU A 8 -3.03 11.02 -15.47
CA LEU A 8 -2.15 11.98 -14.85
C LEU A 8 -0.75 11.90 -15.44
N GLU A 9 -0.09 13.04 -15.59
CA GLU A 9 1.32 13.12 -15.97
C GLU A 9 2.21 13.09 -14.73
N ILE A 10 3.51 12.89 -14.91
CA ILE A 10 4.53 12.97 -13.85
C ILE A 10 4.46 14.34 -13.18
N ASN A 11 3.94 14.36 -11.95
CA ASN A 11 3.79 15.54 -11.11
C ASN A 11 3.38 15.11 -9.69
N THR A 12 3.16 16.09 -8.81
CA THR A 12 2.59 15.89 -7.47
C THR A 12 1.11 16.28 -7.45
N TYR A 13 0.25 15.40 -6.94
CA TYR A 13 -1.19 15.60 -6.84
C TYR A 13 -1.69 15.34 -5.42
N ASN A 14 -2.91 15.76 -5.09
CA ASN A 14 -3.58 15.22 -3.91
C ASN A 14 -3.98 13.76 -4.20
N ILE A 15 -3.96 12.90 -3.17
CA ILE A 15 -4.33 11.49 -3.31
C ILE A 15 -5.71 11.28 -3.94
N ARG A 16 -6.70 12.15 -3.69
CA ARG A 16 -8.06 12.05 -4.27
C ARG A 16 -8.10 12.36 -5.77
N ASP A 17 -7.13 13.09 -6.29
CA ASP A 17 -7.00 13.31 -7.75
C ASP A 17 -6.44 12.06 -8.44
N VAL A 18 -5.67 11.24 -7.70
CA VAL A 18 -5.04 10.00 -8.18
C VAL A 18 -5.92 8.78 -7.97
N PHE A 19 -6.63 8.69 -6.85
CA PHE A 19 -7.40 7.53 -6.44
C PHE A 19 -8.81 7.93 -6.00
N GLU A 20 -9.83 7.47 -6.73
CA GLU A 20 -11.24 7.73 -6.44
C GLU A 20 -11.82 6.64 -5.53
N GLY A 21 -12.72 7.05 -4.62
CA GLY A 21 -13.51 6.15 -3.78
C GLY A 21 -12.81 5.71 -2.49
N LEU A 22 -11.69 6.31 -2.10
CA LEU A 22 -10.94 5.96 -0.89
C LEU A 22 -11.84 5.89 0.35
N GLU A 23 -12.69 6.89 0.56
CA GLU A 23 -13.59 6.99 1.72
C GLU A 23 -14.76 5.97 1.70
N GLU A 24 -14.96 5.24 0.61
CA GLU A 24 -16.02 4.24 0.49
C GLU A 24 -15.55 2.83 0.93
N HIS A 25 -14.24 2.66 1.13
CA HIS A 25 -13.63 1.37 1.41
C HIS A 25 -13.53 1.07 2.91
N GLU A 26 -14.44 0.22 3.39
CA GLU A 26 -14.59 -0.12 4.82
C GLU A 26 -13.30 -0.60 5.49
N ILE A 27 -12.40 -1.26 4.74
CA ILE A 27 -11.13 -1.76 5.27
C ILE A 27 -10.25 -0.63 5.83
N LEU A 28 -10.33 0.58 5.28
CA LEU A 28 -9.57 1.73 5.78
C LEU A 28 -10.07 2.19 7.16
N TYR A 29 -11.30 1.87 7.53
CA TYR A 29 -11.84 2.18 8.86
C TYR A 29 -11.38 1.20 9.95
N GLU A 30 -10.63 0.15 9.59
CA GLU A 30 -9.90 -0.64 10.58
C GLU A 30 -8.57 0.01 10.98
N VAL A 31 -8.10 0.99 10.19
CA VAL A 31 -6.83 1.69 10.35
C VAL A 31 -7.05 3.10 10.88
N TYR A 32 -8.10 3.76 10.40
CA TYR A 32 -8.42 5.15 10.67
C TYR A 32 -9.83 5.30 11.23
N ASP A 33 -10.03 6.29 12.11
CA ASP A 33 -11.39 6.80 12.29
C ASP A 33 -11.81 7.68 11.09
N LYS A 34 -13.11 7.99 10.99
CA LYS A 34 -13.65 8.72 9.82
C LYS A 34 -13.09 10.13 9.68
N GLU A 35 -12.90 10.83 10.79
CA GLU A 35 -12.41 12.21 10.77
C GLU A 35 -10.91 12.22 10.46
N GLU A 36 -10.16 11.30 11.06
CA GLU A 36 -8.75 11.10 10.78
C GLU A 36 -8.51 10.75 9.31
N LEU A 37 -9.22 9.75 8.75
CA LEU A 37 -9.07 9.38 7.35
C LEU A 37 -9.30 10.58 6.43
N LYS A 38 -10.39 11.33 6.68
CA LYS A 38 -10.71 12.50 5.88
C LYS A 38 -9.58 13.54 5.92
N ASN A 39 -9.08 13.85 7.13
CA ASN A 39 -8.01 14.84 7.32
C ASN A 39 -6.71 14.40 6.65
N VAL A 40 -6.37 13.10 6.74
CA VAL A 40 -5.20 12.53 6.05
C VAL A 40 -5.34 12.71 4.55
N LEU A 41 -6.49 12.32 3.98
CA LEU A 41 -6.71 12.40 2.53
C LEU A 41 -6.78 13.85 2.00
N ASP A 42 -7.19 14.82 2.83
CA ASP A 42 -7.25 16.25 2.45
C ASP A 42 -5.84 16.80 2.17
N GLU A 43 -4.83 16.35 2.91
CA GLU A 43 -3.46 16.86 2.81
C GLU A 43 -2.51 15.94 2.03
N LEU A 44 -2.74 14.62 2.05
CA LEU A 44 -1.82 13.63 1.52
C LEU A 44 -1.53 13.83 0.03
N LYS A 45 -0.23 13.89 -0.29
CA LYS A 45 0.28 14.07 -1.65
C LYS A 45 0.77 12.75 -2.23
N VAL A 46 0.55 12.60 -3.53
CA VAL A 46 1.11 11.51 -4.34
C VAL A 46 2.04 12.12 -5.38
N LYS A 47 3.31 11.72 -5.35
CA LYS A 47 4.36 12.07 -6.31
C LYS A 47 4.44 10.98 -7.38
N ILE A 48 4.03 11.29 -8.61
CA ILE A 48 4.19 10.38 -9.75
C ILE A 48 5.57 10.62 -10.35
N VAL A 49 6.41 9.58 -10.46
CA VAL A 49 7.81 9.68 -10.90
C VAL A 49 8.20 8.59 -11.88
N ASP A 50 9.22 8.81 -12.72
CA ASP A 50 9.63 7.85 -13.77
C ASP A 50 10.57 6.73 -13.27
N ASN A 51 11.46 7.05 -12.31
CA ASN A 51 12.58 6.18 -11.91
C ASN A 51 12.31 5.31 -10.66
N GLU A 52 11.05 4.98 -10.41
CA GLU A 52 10.66 4.08 -9.31
C GLU A 52 9.99 2.84 -9.89
N HIS A 53 9.98 1.74 -9.13
CA HIS A 53 9.38 0.48 -9.59
C HIS A 53 7.90 0.35 -9.18
N TYR A 54 7.57 0.71 -7.94
CA TYR A 54 6.25 0.46 -7.35
C TYR A 54 5.70 1.70 -6.63
N MET A 55 4.86 1.48 -5.63
CA MET A 55 4.37 2.49 -4.69
C MET A 55 5.15 2.39 -3.38
N ARG A 56 5.41 3.51 -2.71
CA ARG A 56 6.00 3.56 -1.35
C ARG A 56 5.70 4.88 -0.65
N VAL A 57 5.79 4.94 0.67
CA VAL A 57 5.81 6.20 1.43
C VAL A 57 7.21 6.83 1.41
N ASP A 58 7.29 8.13 1.18
CA ASP A 58 8.46 8.96 1.45
C ASP A 58 8.44 9.36 2.93
N ASP A 59 9.30 8.75 3.74
CA ASP A 59 9.38 9.00 5.18
C ASP A 59 10.02 10.36 5.54
N THR A 60 10.54 11.09 4.55
CA THR A 60 11.10 12.44 4.75
C THR A 60 10.01 13.50 4.82
N ASP A 61 8.96 13.38 3.99
CA ASP A 61 7.88 14.37 3.92
C ASP A 61 6.46 13.80 4.01
N GLY A 62 6.31 12.48 4.19
CA GLY A 62 5.03 11.81 4.37
C GLY A 62 4.17 11.73 3.12
N SER A 63 4.74 11.95 1.93
CA SER A 63 4.05 11.72 0.66
C SER A 63 4.09 10.26 0.23
N ILE A 64 3.19 9.87 -0.67
CA ILE A 64 3.29 8.59 -1.39
C ILE A 64 4.02 8.84 -2.70
N ILE A 65 4.98 8.00 -3.04
CA ILE A 65 5.63 7.98 -4.34
C ILE A 65 5.06 6.80 -5.13
N ILE A 66 4.70 7.04 -6.39
CA ILE A 66 4.26 5.99 -7.31
C ILE A 66 5.00 6.11 -8.64
N SER A 67 5.50 4.97 -9.11
CA SER A 67 6.04 4.87 -10.47
C SER A 67 4.97 5.20 -11.52
N TYR A 68 5.33 6.03 -12.50
CA TYR A 68 4.47 6.34 -13.63
C TYR A 68 4.07 5.07 -14.41
N ASN A 69 5.03 4.16 -14.62
CA ASN A 69 4.77 2.89 -15.29
C ASN A 69 3.85 1.99 -14.45
N HIS A 70 4.03 1.95 -13.13
CA HIS A 70 3.15 1.19 -12.24
C HIS A 70 1.71 1.71 -12.30
N LEU A 71 1.51 3.03 -12.20
CA LEU A 71 0.19 3.66 -12.32
C LEU A 71 -0.48 3.33 -13.67
N LEU A 72 0.28 3.33 -14.76
CA LEU A 72 -0.25 3.10 -16.10
C LEU A 72 -0.59 1.63 -16.37
N TYR A 73 0.21 0.68 -15.88
CA TYR A 73 0.20 -0.70 -16.39
C TYR A 73 -0.13 -1.78 -15.36
N ALA A 74 0.02 -1.52 -14.05
CA ALA A 74 -0.41 -2.49 -13.04
C ALA A 74 -1.90 -2.77 -13.17
N ASP A 75 -2.36 -3.97 -12.79
CA ASP A 75 -3.78 -4.27 -12.79
C ASP A 75 -4.50 -3.53 -11.66
N ASP A 76 -5.82 -3.39 -11.78
CA ASP A 76 -6.63 -2.62 -10.82
C ASP A 76 -6.63 -3.24 -9.42
N VAL A 77 -6.47 -4.56 -9.29
CA VAL A 77 -6.42 -5.23 -7.98
C VAL A 77 -5.10 -4.91 -7.30
N THR A 78 -3.98 -4.99 -8.01
CA THR A 78 -2.65 -4.62 -7.50
C THR A 78 -2.64 -3.18 -7.00
N LEU A 79 -3.04 -2.20 -7.83
CA LEU A 79 -3.07 -0.78 -7.43
C LEU A 79 -4.02 -0.52 -6.24
N HIS A 80 -5.13 -1.25 -6.19
CA HIS A 80 -6.07 -1.14 -5.10
C HIS A 80 -5.50 -1.66 -3.77
N LEU A 81 -4.78 -2.78 -3.79
CA LEU A 81 -4.13 -3.32 -2.59
C LEU A 81 -2.92 -2.46 -2.18
N ASP A 82 -2.14 -1.97 -3.14
CA ASP A 82 -0.96 -1.13 -2.87
C ASP A 82 -1.36 0.18 -2.19
N ILE A 83 -2.40 0.87 -2.68
CA ILE A 83 -2.80 2.14 -2.03
C ILE A 83 -3.33 1.91 -0.61
N ILE A 84 -3.96 0.76 -0.34
CA ILE A 84 -4.35 0.39 1.04
C ILE A 84 -3.11 0.10 1.88
N HIS A 85 -2.11 -0.58 1.31
CA HIS A 85 -0.82 -0.85 1.97
C HIS A 85 -0.15 0.46 2.40
N GLU A 86 0.00 1.38 1.46
CA GLU A 86 0.65 2.66 1.72
C GLU A 86 -0.13 3.53 2.69
N LEU A 87 -1.46 3.49 2.68
CA LEU A 87 -2.26 4.18 3.69
C LEU A 87 -2.03 3.60 5.09
N VAL A 88 -1.80 2.30 5.25
CA VAL A 88 -1.36 1.77 6.55
C VAL A 88 0.00 2.35 6.95
N HIS A 89 0.95 2.47 6.01
CA HIS A 89 2.23 3.10 6.28
C HIS A 89 2.12 4.59 6.63
N ILE A 90 1.21 5.34 6.00
CA ILE A 90 0.93 6.72 6.38
C ILE A 90 0.43 6.80 7.83
N LYS A 91 -0.48 5.91 8.24
CA LYS A 91 -0.92 5.83 9.64
C LYS A 91 0.27 5.57 10.58
N GLN A 92 1.09 4.58 10.25
CA GLN A 92 2.25 4.21 11.05
C GLN A 92 3.26 5.35 11.16
N LEU A 93 3.51 6.09 10.09
CA LEU A 93 4.38 7.26 10.08
C LEU A 93 3.83 8.37 10.99
N LEU A 94 2.53 8.65 10.92
CA LEU A 94 1.86 9.64 11.80
C LEU A 94 1.90 9.23 13.28
N GLU A 95 1.96 7.93 13.58
CA GLU A 95 2.19 7.38 14.92
C GLU A 95 3.68 7.42 15.35
N GLY A 96 4.59 7.86 14.47
CA GLY A 96 6.02 7.94 14.74
C GLY A 96 6.76 6.60 14.62
N LYS A 97 6.19 5.61 13.93
CA LYS A 97 6.88 4.33 13.66
C LYS A 97 7.93 4.50 12.56
N GLU A 98 9.03 3.77 12.69
CA GLU A 98 10.09 3.71 11.68
C GLU A 98 9.70 2.70 10.59
N LEU A 99 9.46 3.18 9.36
CA LEU A 99 9.04 2.34 8.24
C LEU A 99 10.20 1.52 7.66
N TYR A 100 11.40 2.12 7.64
CA TYR A 100 12.59 1.58 6.97
C TYR A 100 13.68 1.14 7.96
N ASP A 101 13.31 0.34 8.97
CA ASP A 101 14.30 -0.20 9.93
C ASP A 101 15.16 -1.29 9.28
N ASP A 102 16.41 -0.95 8.97
CA ASP A 102 17.40 -1.85 8.36
C ASP A 102 17.94 -2.93 9.32
N ASN A 103 17.60 -2.90 10.61
CA ASN A 103 17.93 -3.97 11.54
C ASN A 103 17.10 -5.24 11.30
N TYR A 104 15.96 -5.10 10.61
CA TYR A 104 15.05 -6.20 10.31
C TYR A 104 14.97 -6.45 8.80
N SER A 105 14.88 -7.73 8.42
CA SER A 105 14.50 -8.08 7.06
C SER A 105 13.10 -7.55 6.75
N TYR A 106 12.83 -7.25 5.47
CA TYR A 106 11.53 -6.72 5.02
C TYR A 106 10.33 -7.49 5.60
N VAL A 107 10.36 -8.82 5.54
CA VAL A 107 9.27 -9.68 6.05
C VAL A 107 9.22 -9.82 7.57
N ASP A 108 10.19 -9.25 8.28
CA ASP A 108 10.28 -9.20 9.75
C ASP A 108 9.90 -7.86 10.35
N ARG A 109 9.88 -6.79 9.56
CA ARG A 109 9.40 -5.48 10.02
C ARG A 109 7.94 -5.60 10.45
N GLU A 110 7.65 -5.19 11.67
CA GLU A 110 6.28 -5.23 12.21
C GLU A 110 5.33 -4.34 11.40
N THR A 111 5.86 -3.22 10.89
CA THR A 111 5.14 -2.28 10.01
C THR A 111 4.65 -2.94 8.73
N GLU A 112 5.52 -3.67 8.03
CA GLU A 112 5.21 -4.45 6.82
C GLU A 112 4.20 -5.57 7.11
N VAL A 113 4.39 -6.31 8.21
CA VAL A 113 3.47 -7.39 8.59
C VAL A 113 2.08 -6.86 8.93
N GLU A 114 1.99 -5.70 9.56
CA GLU A 114 0.73 -5.00 9.85
C GLU A 114 0.04 -4.54 8.55
N ALA A 115 0.76 -3.86 7.65
CA ALA A 115 0.25 -3.40 6.37
C ALA A 115 -0.24 -4.56 5.50
N TYR A 116 0.53 -5.64 5.40
CA TYR A 116 0.11 -6.85 4.68
C TYR A 116 -1.07 -7.55 5.33
N ARG A 117 -1.28 -7.46 6.64
CA ARG A 117 -2.44 -8.07 7.29
C ARG A 117 -3.74 -7.41 6.84
N ILE A 118 -3.74 -6.07 6.72
CA ILE A 118 -4.87 -5.30 6.22
C ILE A 118 -5.13 -5.59 4.74
N THR A 119 -4.09 -5.56 3.90
CA THR A 119 -4.26 -5.83 2.46
C THR A 119 -4.67 -7.27 2.16
N VAL A 120 -4.15 -8.26 2.88
CA VAL A 120 -4.60 -9.67 2.74
C VAL A 120 -6.06 -9.83 3.14
N LYS A 121 -6.53 -9.08 4.14
CA LYS A 121 -7.96 -9.08 4.50
C LYS A 121 -8.80 -8.51 3.37
N GLU A 122 -8.36 -7.42 2.75
CA GLU A 122 -9.05 -6.85 1.58
C GLU A 122 -9.02 -7.80 0.37
N ALA A 123 -7.87 -8.40 0.08
CA ALA A 123 -7.73 -9.37 -1.01
C ALA A 123 -8.71 -10.55 -0.84
N LYS A 124 -8.84 -11.08 0.38
CA LYS A 124 -9.85 -12.10 0.71
C LYS A 124 -11.28 -11.60 0.51
N ARG A 125 -11.58 -10.35 0.90
CA ARG A 125 -12.90 -9.72 0.69
C ARG A 125 -13.25 -9.60 -0.80
N LEU A 126 -12.25 -9.33 -1.65
CA LEU A 126 -12.38 -9.29 -3.10
C LEU A 126 -12.48 -10.68 -3.75
N GLY A 127 -12.29 -11.75 -2.98
CA GLY A 127 -12.40 -13.13 -3.46
C GLY A 127 -11.13 -13.69 -4.09
N LEU A 128 -9.97 -13.06 -3.86
CA LEU A 128 -8.70 -13.60 -4.35
C LEU A 128 -8.41 -14.97 -3.73
N THR A 129 -7.94 -15.86 -4.58
CA THR A 129 -7.46 -17.18 -4.17
C THR A 129 -6.16 -17.05 -3.37
N LYS A 130 -5.85 -18.08 -2.59
CA LYS A 130 -4.56 -18.20 -1.90
C LYS A 130 -3.36 -18.01 -2.84
N LYS A 131 -3.45 -18.50 -4.08
CA LYS A 131 -2.38 -18.36 -5.06
C LYS A 131 -2.20 -16.90 -5.46
N GLU A 132 -3.29 -16.20 -5.80
CA GLU A 132 -3.24 -14.78 -6.18
C GLU A 132 -2.72 -13.91 -5.04
N ILE A 133 -3.11 -14.20 -3.78
CA ILE A 133 -2.57 -13.49 -2.62
C ILE A 133 -1.07 -13.74 -2.48
N LEU A 134 -0.59 -14.99 -2.65
CA LEU A 134 0.85 -15.29 -2.60
C LEU A 134 1.63 -14.64 -3.74
N ASP A 135 1.03 -14.54 -4.92
CA ASP A 135 1.61 -13.87 -6.08
C ASP A 135 1.71 -12.35 -5.82
N TYR A 136 0.70 -11.74 -5.20
CA TYR A 136 0.74 -10.34 -4.76
C TYR A 136 1.83 -10.06 -3.70
N LEU A 137 1.97 -10.93 -2.70
CA LEU A 137 2.99 -10.80 -1.65
C LEU A 137 4.43 -10.99 -2.17
N ARG A 138 4.61 -11.45 -3.41
CA ARG A 138 5.92 -11.73 -3.99
C ARG A 138 6.48 -10.47 -4.64
N VAL A 139 7.36 -9.80 -3.92
CA VAL A 139 8.15 -8.66 -4.42
C VAL A 139 9.57 -9.08 -4.78
N GLU A 140 10.25 -8.30 -5.62
CA GLU A 140 11.56 -8.67 -6.19
C GLU A 140 12.72 -8.69 -5.17
N TRP A 141 12.57 -7.99 -4.05
CA TRP A 141 13.58 -7.90 -2.99
C TRP A 141 13.41 -8.95 -1.88
N ILE A 142 12.49 -9.92 -2.01
CA ILE A 142 12.35 -11.02 -1.05
C ILE A 142 12.65 -12.38 -1.68
N THR A 143 13.17 -13.31 -0.89
CA THR A 143 13.38 -14.69 -1.34
C THR A 143 12.09 -15.52 -1.23
N GLU A 144 12.05 -16.68 -1.87
CA GLU A 144 10.92 -17.63 -1.69
C GLU A 144 10.77 -18.08 -0.23
N LYS A 145 11.86 -18.18 0.53
CA LYS A 145 11.81 -18.47 1.97
C LYS A 145 11.15 -17.35 2.75
N ASP A 146 11.43 -16.10 2.39
CA ASP A 146 10.83 -14.92 3.00
C ASP A 146 9.34 -14.83 2.69
N LEU A 147 8.94 -15.12 1.44
CA LEU A 147 7.53 -15.20 1.06
C LEU A 147 6.77 -16.25 1.89
N ILE A 148 7.33 -17.45 2.05
CA ILE A 148 6.72 -18.51 2.88
C ILE A 148 6.60 -18.05 4.33
N LYS A 149 7.63 -17.37 4.85
CA LYS A 149 7.64 -16.84 6.22
C LYS A 149 6.56 -15.79 6.42
N LEU A 150 6.47 -14.82 5.51
CA LEU A 150 5.44 -13.78 5.52
C LEU A 150 4.03 -14.39 5.44
N ALA A 151 3.81 -15.30 4.49
CA ALA A 151 2.52 -15.96 4.31
C ALA A 151 2.06 -16.75 5.54
N LYS A 152 2.99 -17.36 6.31
CA LYS A 152 2.67 -18.00 7.59
C LYS A 152 2.26 -16.98 8.66
N LYS A 153 2.97 -15.86 8.79
CA LYS A 153 2.62 -14.76 9.72
C LYS A 153 1.24 -14.16 9.42
N LEU A 154 0.84 -14.19 8.15
CA LEU A 154 -0.44 -13.69 7.66
C LEU A 154 -1.56 -14.76 7.65
N GLY A 155 -1.26 -15.98 8.10
CA GLY A 155 -2.24 -17.07 8.18
C GLY A 155 -2.77 -17.53 6.82
N ILE A 156 -1.95 -17.44 5.77
CA ILE A 156 -2.27 -17.90 4.41
C ILE A 156 -1.81 -19.36 4.23
N LEU A 157 -0.62 -19.69 4.74
CA LEU A 157 -0.01 -21.02 4.70
C LEU A 157 -0.12 -21.76 6.03
#